data_AF-A0A965ASZ1-F1
#
_entry.id   AF-A0A965ASZ1-F1
#
_cell.length_a   1.000
_cell.length_b   1.000
_cell.length_c   1.000
_cell.angle_alpha   90.00
_cell.angle_beta   90.00
_cell.angle_gamma   90.00
#
_symmetry.space_group_name_H-M   'P 1'
#
loop_
_entity.id
_entity.type
_entity.pdbx_description
1 polymer ?
#
loop_
_entity_poly.entity_id
_entity_poly.type
_entity_poly.pdbx_seq_one_letter_code
_entity_poly.pdbx_strand_id
1 'polypeptide(L)'
;MGMLMSGTITTPGRAKIAARHLRTDKWWVQPLITVAVLVSFIIYSTWRAFENAHYFVEPYISPFYSPCLATSCVEGASGFGQPFGSWWVLSPSLLILVFPLGFR
;
A
#
# COMPACT_ATOMS: atom_id res chain seq x y z
N MET A 1 -2.33 -70.11 20.46
CA MET A 1 -1.15 -69.23 20.50
C MET A 1 -1.56 -67.88 19.91
N GLY A 2 -2.00 -66.93 20.72
CA GLY A 2 -2.51 -65.64 20.24
C GLY A 2 -2.64 -64.68 21.40
N MET A 3 -1.50 -64.13 21.83
CA MET A 3 -1.42 -63.15 22.90
C MET A 3 -1.75 -61.77 22.31
N LEU A 4 -2.94 -61.24 22.64
CA LEU A 4 -3.31 -59.86 22.33
C LEU A 4 -2.48 -58.93 23.23
N MET A 5 -1.46 -58.28 22.66
CA MET A 5 -0.73 -57.20 23.32
C MET A 5 -1.61 -55.95 23.32
N SER A 6 -2.30 -55.70 24.44
CA SER A 6 -2.97 -54.42 24.69
C SER A 6 -1.91 -53.35 24.94
N GLY A 7 -1.50 -52.64 23.89
CA GLY A 7 -0.59 -51.50 23.98
C GLY A 7 -1.34 -50.27 24.49
N THR A 8 -1.08 -49.86 25.73
CA THR A 8 -1.55 -48.57 26.24
C THR A 8 -0.75 -47.44 25.60
N ILE A 9 -1.41 -46.61 24.78
CA ILE A 9 -0.81 -45.37 24.27
C ILE A 9 -0.73 -44.40 25.45
N THR A 10 0.45 -44.25 26.05
CA THR A 10 0.73 -43.21 27.05
C THR A 10 0.96 -41.88 26.35
N THR A 11 -0.11 -41.25 25.88
CA THR A 11 0.01 -39.90 25.30
C THR A 11 0.36 -38.93 26.43
N PRO A 12 1.52 -38.24 26.40
CA PRO A 12 1.83 -37.25 27.41
C PRO A 12 0.73 -36.17 27.43
N GLY A 13 0.21 -35.87 28.63
CA GLY A 13 -0.81 -34.86 28.82
C GLY A 13 -0.31 -33.45 28.44
N ARG A 14 -1.23 -32.55 28.06
CA ARG A 14 -0.89 -31.16 27.69
C ARG A 14 -0.03 -30.51 28.77
N ALA A 15 1.12 -29.96 28.39
CA ALA A 15 1.99 -29.21 29.29
C ALA A 15 1.25 -27.99 29.87
N LYS A 16 1.32 -27.81 31.20
CA LYS A 16 0.77 -26.62 31.87
C LYS A 16 1.74 -25.45 31.69
N ILE A 17 1.38 -24.51 30.82
CA ILE A 17 2.15 -23.29 30.57
C ILE A 17 1.50 -22.14 31.33
N ALA A 18 2.20 -21.58 32.32
CA ALA A 18 1.71 -20.46 33.13
C ALA A 18 1.85 -19.10 32.41
N ALA A 19 2.75 -19.00 31.42
CA ALA A 19 3.01 -17.76 30.69
C ALA A 19 1.89 -17.44 29.68
N ARG A 20 1.48 -16.16 29.60
CA ARG A 20 0.43 -15.67 28.66
C ARG A 20 0.82 -15.83 27.18
N HIS A 21 2.12 -15.78 26.88
CA HIS A 21 2.69 -15.90 25.55
C HIS A 21 4.14 -16.39 25.68
N LEU A 22 4.55 -17.33 24.82
CA LEU A 22 5.91 -17.91 24.81
C LEU A 22 6.84 -17.23 23.80
N ARG A 23 6.33 -16.25 23.05
CA ARG A 23 7.04 -15.61 21.96
C ARG A 23 8.05 -14.61 22.51
N THR A 24 9.34 -14.85 22.28
CA THR A 24 10.46 -14.00 22.76
C THR A 24 11.18 -13.26 21.64
N ASP A 25 10.85 -13.54 20.38
CA ASP A 25 11.42 -12.89 19.21
C ASP A 25 10.81 -11.51 18.94
N LYS A 26 11.54 -10.69 18.17
CA LYS A 26 11.11 -9.36 17.74
C LYS A 26 10.16 -9.43 16.53
N TRP A 27 9.07 -10.18 16.67
CA TRP A 27 8.06 -10.39 15.62
C TRP A 27 7.49 -9.10 15.03
N TRP A 28 7.51 -8.00 15.80
CA TRP A 28 6.99 -6.70 15.41
C TRP A 28 7.91 -5.92 14.46
N VAL A 29 9.18 -6.31 14.31
CA VAL A 29 10.16 -5.56 13.50
C VAL A 29 9.78 -5.60 12.02
N GLN A 30 9.42 -6.77 11.49
CA GLN A 30 9.01 -6.90 10.10
C GLN A 30 7.79 -6.01 9.77
N PRO A 31 6.66 -6.07 10.50
CA PRO A 31 5.53 -5.19 10.21
C PRO A 31 5.87 -3.70 10.46
N LEU A 32 6.73 -3.37 11.43
CA LEU A 32 7.17 -1.99 11.64
C LEU A 32 7.89 -1.44 10.40
N ILE A 33 8.80 -2.19 9.81
CA ILE A 33 9.53 -1.77 8.61
C ILE A 33 8.55 -1.50 7.47
N THR A 34 7.59 -2.41 7.24
CA THR A 34 6.55 -2.23 6.23
C THR A 34 5.75 -0.95 6.47
N VAL A 35 5.29 -0.72 7.69
CA VAL A 35 4.54 0.50 8.04
C VAL A 35 5.39 1.74 7.84
N ALA A 36 6.65 1.73 8.25
CA ALA A 36 7.54 2.88 8.10
C ALA A 36 7.75 3.25 6.62
N VAL A 37 8.00 2.24 5.76
CA VAL A 37 8.14 2.46 4.31
C VAL A 37 6.84 3.00 3.72
N LEU A 38 5.71 2.39 4.02
CA LEU A 38 4.40 2.82 3.49
C LEU A 38 4.05 4.24 3.96
N VAL A 39 4.28 4.59 5.23
CA VAL A 39 4.05 5.94 5.75
C VAL A 39 4.95 6.95 5.05
N SER A 40 6.23 6.64 4.86
CA SER A 40 7.16 7.53 4.14
C SER A 40 6.71 7.76 2.69
N PHE A 41 6.22 6.72 2.01
CA PHE A 41 5.67 6.81 0.67
C PHE A 41 4.39 7.66 0.63
N ILE A 42 3.48 7.51 1.61
CA ILE A 42 2.26 8.33 1.70
C ILE A 42 2.62 9.81 1.86
N ILE A 43 3.56 10.15 2.73
CA ILE A 43 4.00 11.53 2.94
C ILE A 43 4.58 12.11 1.65
N TYR A 44 5.50 11.37 1.01
CA TYR A 44 6.14 11.80 -0.23
C TYR A 44 5.14 11.95 -1.39
N SER A 45 4.30 10.94 -1.60
CA SER A 45 3.28 10.97 -2.67
C SER A 45 2.26 12.09 -2.46
N THR A 46 1.87 12.35 -1.21
CA THR A 46 0.97 13.46 -0.86
C THR A 46 1.62 14.78 -1.25
N TRP A 47 2.88 15.03 -0.87
CA TRP A 47 3.60 16.23 -1.30
C TRP A 47 3.59 16.34 -2.84
N ARG A 48 4.04 15.31 -3.56
CA ARG A 48 4.11 15.33 -5.03
C ARG A 48 2.75 15.52 -5.70
N ALA A 49 1.66 15.06 -5.09
CA ALA A 49 0.31 15.25 -5.59
C ALA A 49 -0.19 16.70 -5.43
N PHE A 50 0.31 17.46 -4.45
CA PHE A 50 -0.11 18.85 -4.24
C PHE A 50 0.85 19.89 -4.81
N GLU A 51 2.09 19.51 -5.13
CA GLU A 51 3.11 20.44 -5.64
C GLU A 51 2.74 21.09 -6.98
N ASN A 52 1.98 20.41 -7.84
CA ASN A 52 1.56 20.86 -9.17
C ASN A 52 2.71 21.44 -10.03
N ALA A 53 3.91 20.89 -9.90
CA ALA A 53 5.10 21.28 -10.64
C ALA A 53 6.00 20.08 -10.96
N HIS A 54 6.95 20.27 -11.88
CA HIS A 54 7.98 19.29 -12.23
C HIS A 54 7.43 17.88 -12.58
N TYR A 55 6.29 17.82 -13.27
CA TYR A 55 5.62 16.56 -13.61
C TYR A 55 5.64 16.24 -15.11
N PHE A 56 6.12 17.14 -15.96
CA PHE A 56 6.12 17.00 -17.41
C PHE A 56 7.48 17.38 -18.01
N VAL A 57 7.99 16.51 -18.86
CA VAL A 57 9.15 16.72 -19.73
C VAL A 57 8.86 15.94 -21.00
N GLU A 58 8.65 16.61 -22.14
CA GLU A 58 8.22 15.92 -23.37
C GLU A 58 9.15 14.73 -23.74
N PRO A 59 8.61 13.53 -24.03
CA PRO A 59 7.20 13.10 -24.05
C PRO A 59 6.70 12.43 -22.74
N TYR A 60 7.46 12.56 -21.66
CA TYR A 60 7.20 11.92 -20.37
C TYR A 60 6.33 12.79 -19.45
N ILE A 61 5.33 12.13 -18.87
CA ILE A 61 4.53 12.67 -17.79
C ILE A 61 4.67 11.77 -16.56
N SER A 62 4.75 12.37 -15.38
CA SER A 62 4.86 11.61 -14.14
C SER A 62 3.60 10.74 -13.92
N PRO A 63 3.73 9.55 -13.31
CA PRO A 63 2.57 8.66 -13.09
C PRO A 63 1.44 9.29 -12.28
N PHE A 64 1.75 10.22 -11.36
CA PHE A 64 0.74 10.91 -10.56
C PHE A 64 -0.12 11.88 -11.36
N TYR A 65 0.36 12.41 -12.48
CA TYR A 65 -0.37 13.40 -13.31
C TYR A 65 -0.89 12.78 -14.61
N SER A 66 -0.75 11.46 -14.79
CA SER A 66 -1.14 10.75 -16.02
C SER A 66 -2.44 9.94 -15.85
N PRO A 67 -3.39 10.03 -16.80
CA PRO A 67 -3.47 11.03 -17.85
C PRO A 67 -3.82 12.42 -17.29
N CYS A 68 -3.32 13.48 -17.92
CA CYS A 68 -3.65 14.84 -17.51
C CYS A 68 -5.01 15.25 -18.10
N LEU A 69 -6.06 15.15 -17.27
CA LEU A 69 -7.45 15.33 -17.69
C LEU A 69 -8.05 16.70 -17.35
N ALA A 70 -7.26 17.59 -16.75
CA ALA A 70 -7.69 18.93 -16.36
C ALA A 70 -7.13 20.02 -17.31
N THR A 71 -7.81 21.16 -17.44
CA THR A 71 -7.28 22.30 -18.24
C THR A 71 -6.11 23.02 -17.57
N SER A 72 -5.83 22.75 -16.29
CA SER A 72 -4.72 23.33 -15.53
C SER A 72 -3.37 22.64 -15.78
N CYS A 73 -3.34 21.60 -16.61
CA CYS A 73 -2.14 20.90 -17.02
C CYS A 73 -1.20 21.76 -17.87
N VAL A 74 0.10 21.51 -17.79
CA VAL A 74 1.08 22.10 -18.75
C VAL A 74 0.68 21.73 -20.19
N GLU A 75 0.90 22.66 -21.11
CA GLU A 75 0.67 22.45 -22.54
C GLU A 75 1.45 21.22 -23.05
N GLY A 76 0.80 20.39 -23.87
CA GLY A 76 1.37 19.13 -24.36
C GLY A 76 1.29 17.95 -23.37
N ALA A 77 1.00 18.18 -22.08
CA ALA A 77 0.89 17.10 -21.09
C ALA A 77 -0.40 16.27 -21.20
N SER A 78 -1.39 16.72 -21.96
CA SER A 78 -2.68 16.04 -22.14
C SER A 78 -2.70 15.22 -23.44
N GLY A 79 -2.48 13.91 -23.32
CA GLY A 79 -2.56 12.97 -24.44
C GLY A 79 -3.98 12.45 -24.75
N PHE A 80 -4.94 12.63 -23.84
CA PHE A 80 -6.30 12.08 -23.93
C PHE A 80 -7.41 13.14 -23.88
N GLY A 81 -7.05 14.42 -23.92
CA GLY A 81 -7.98 15.55 -23.76
C GLY A 81 -8.24 15.92 -22.29
N GLN A 82 -9.03 16.98 -22.09
CA GLN A 82 -9.24 17.63 -20.79
C GLN A 82 -10.74 17.72 -20.43
N PRO A 83 -11.42 16.59 -20.13
CA PRO A 83 -12.83 16.60 -19.78
C PRO A 83 -13.13 17.33 -18.46
N PHE A 84 -12.14 17.41 -17.57
CA PHE A 84 -12.21 18.26 -16.39
C PHE A 84 -11.80 19.67 -16.82
N GLY A 85 -12.79 20.51 -17.08
CA GLY A 85 -12.57 21.89 -17.49
C GLY A 85 -11.91 22.76 -16.40
N SER A 86 -11.99 24.07 -16.60
CA SER A 86 -11.47 25.08 -15.65
C SER A 86 -12.12 25.08 -14.28
N TRP A 87 -13.23 24.35 -14.09
CA TRP A 87 -13.90 24.22 -12.80
C TRP A 87 -13.09 23.37 -11.79
N TRP A 88 -12.19 22.51 -12.27
CA TRP A 88 -11.31 21.73 -11.40
C TRP A 88 -10.08 22.56 -11.00
N VAL A 89 -10.19 23.24 -9.86
CA VAL A 89 -9.14 24.13 -9.34
C VAL A 89 -8.05 23.42 -8.54
N LEU A 90 -8.29 22.16 -8.16
CA LEU A 90 -7.31 21.36 -7.43
C LEU A 90 -6.24 20.80 -8.36
N SER A 91 -5.16 20.27 -7.79
CA SER A 91 -4.10 19.62 -8.57
C SER A 91 -4.68 18.52 -9.47
N PRO A 92 -4.29 18.45 -10.77
CA PRO A 92 -4.75 17.40 -11.68
C PRO A 92 -4.49 15.99 -11.18
N SER A 93 -3.41 15.78 -10.43
CA SER A 93 -3.02 14.47 -9.90
C SER A 93 -4.03 13.87 -8.90
N LEU A 94 -4.90 14.69 -8.30
CA LEU A 94 -5.91 14.16 -7.38
C LEU A 94 -6.97 13.32 -8.10
N LEU A 95 -7.16 13.52 -9.41
CA LEU A 95 -8.12 12.77 -10.22
C LEU A 95 -7.74 11.29 -10.33
N ILE A 96 -6.44 10.96 -10.36
CA ILE A 96 -5.98 9.57 -10.48
C ILE A 96 -5.84 8.87 -9.13
N LEU A 97 -5.72 9.60 -8.01
CA LEU A 97 -5.56 9.01 -6.67
C LEU A 97 -6.73 8.11 -6.25
N VAL A 98 -7.92 8.28 -6.84
CA VAL A 98 -9.08 7.42 -6.55
C VAL A 98 -8.80 5.95 -6.85
N PHE A 99 -7.98 5.63 -7.86
CA PHE A 99 -7.70 4.26 -8.24
C PHE A 99 -6.88 3.53 -7.17
N PRO A 100 -5.66 3.97 -6.79
CA PRO A 100 -4.89 3.26 -5.76
C PRO A 100 -5.59 3.20 -4.41
N LEU A 101 -6.42 4.19 -4.04
CA LEU A 101 -7.19 4.15 -2.78
C LEU A 101 -8.45 3.28 -2.85
N GLY A 102 -9.02 3.08 -4.04
CA GLY A 102 -10.25 2.33 -4.24
C GLY A 102 -10.07 0.81 -4.27
N PHE A 103 -8.83 0.31 -4.46
CA PHE A 103 -8.52 -1.11 -4.37
C PHE A 103 -8.42 -1.54 -2.90
N ARG A 104 -9.15 -2.60 -2.55
CA ARG A 104 -9.11 -3.29 -1.24
C ARG A 104 -8.64 -4.71 -1.39
#